data_AF-A0A2H6MWF1-F1
#
_entry.id   AF-A0A2H6MWF1-F1
#
_cell.length_a   1.000
_cell.length_b   1.000
_cell.length_c   1.000
_cell.angle_alpha   90.00
_cell.angle_beta   90.00
_cell.angle_gamma   90.00
#
_symmetry.space_group_name_H-M   'P 1'
#
loop_
_entity.id
_entity.type
_entity.pdbx_description
1 polymer ?
#
loop_
_entity_poly.entity_id
_entity_poly.type
_entity_poly.pdbx_seq_one_letter_code
_entity_poly.pdbx_strand_id
1 'polypeptide(L)'
;MFCVYCFCRLDENFIVKVADFGLARDVYDKEYYSVHNKTGAKLPVKWMALESLQTQKFTTKSDVWSFGVLLWELMTRGAPPYPDISSFDITVYLLQGRRLLQPEYCPDPLYEVMLKCWHPKPELRPAFSELVSDISMIFSTFIGEHYVHVNATYVNVKCVTPYPSLLSSQDNIDRNADT
;
A
#
# COMPACT_ATOMS: atom_id res chain seq x y z
N MET A 1 9.30 0.37 -22.20
CA MET A 1 10.00 -0.14 -21.00
C MET A 1 9.13 0.20 -19.80
N PHE A 2 8.89 -0.78 -18.93
CA PHE A 2 7.67 -1.01 -18.16
C PHE A 2 7.12 0.16 -17.32
N CYS A 3 5.81 0.38 -17.43
CA CYS A 3 5.03 1.32 -16.60
C CYS A 3 4.98 0.81 -15.15
N VAL A 4 5.68 1.50 -14.26
CA VAL A 4 5.31 1.59 -12.84
C VAL A 4 4.30 2.73 -12.79
N TYR A 5 3.06 2.42 -12.44
CA TYR A 5 1.94 3.36 -12.54
C TYR A 5 2.20 4.61 -11.67
N CYS A 6 2.39 5.72 -12.38
CA CYS A 6 2.29 7.14 -11.98
C CYS A 6 3.19 7.79 -10.89
N PHE A 7 4.09 7.10 -10.18
CA PHE A 7 4.93 7.78 -9.16
C PHE A 7 6.45 7.61 -9.27
N CYS A 8 6.91 6.69 -10.13
CA CYS A 8 8.32 6.40 -10.28
C CYS A 8 8.66 6.15 -11.74
N ARG A 9 9.82 6.63 -12.19
CA ARG A 9 10.42 6.25 -13.48
C ARG A 9 11.77 5.59 -13.27
N LEU A 10 12.07 4.62 -14.12
CA LEU A 10 13.38 3.99 -14.21
C LEU A 10 14.18 4.66 -15.33
N ASP A 11 15.44 4.98 -15.07
CA ASP A 11 16.38 5.35 -16.15
C ASP A 11 17.08 4.12 -16.74
N GLU A 12 17.97 4.35 -17.70
CA GLU A 12 18.71 3.30 -18.43
C GLU A 12 19.60 2.45 -17.51
N ASN A 13 19.91 2.94 -16.31
CA ASN A 13 20.74 2.25 -15.32
C ASN A 13 19.91 1.57 -14.22
N PHE A 14 18.61 1.40 -14.43
CA PHE A 14 17.67 0.89 -13.42
C PHE A 14 17.61 1.73 -12.13
N ILE A 15 17.99 3.00 -12.19
CA ILE A 15 17.84 3.91 -11.05
C ILE A 15 16.39 4.38 -11.02
N VAL A 16 15.72 4.07 -9.91
CA VAL A 16 14.36 4.55 -9.63
C VAL A 16 14.42 6.03 -9.26
N LYS A 17 13.67 6.85 -9.97
CA LYS A 17 13.47 8.27 -9.68
C LYS A 17 12.00 8.49 -9.36
N VAL A 18 11.73 9.06 -8.19
CA VAL A 18 10.39 9.54 -7.86
C VAL A 18 10.01 10.60 -8.89
N ALA A 19 8.90 10.39 -9.56
CA ALA A 19 8.37 11.26 -10.59
C ALA A 19 6.92 11.59 -10.23
N ASP A 20 6.37 12.65 -10.84
CA ASP A 20 4.96 13.02 -10.66
C ASP A 20 4.57 13.49 -9.23
N PHE A 21 5.27 14.51 -8.73
CA PHE A 21 4.93 15.24 -7.49
C PHE A 21 3.64 16.08 -7.58
N GLY A 22 2.84 15.92 -8.63
CA GLY A 22 1.61 16.68 -8.79
C GLY A 22 1.10 16.64 -10.22
N LEU A 23 0.03 15.87 -10.43
CA LEU A 23 -0.94 16.13 -11.50
C LEU A 23 -0.45 15.87 -12.95
N ALA A 24 0.25 14.77 -13.29
CA ALA A 24 0.19 14.27 -14.67
C ALA A 24 -1.25 13.80 -14.99
N ARG A 25 -2.09 14.77 -15.35
CA ARG A 25 -3.54 14.67 -15.41
C ARG A 25 -4.08 13.90 -16.61
N ASP A 26 -3.27 13.52 -17.60
CA ASP A 26 -3.84 13.40 -18.94
C ASP A 26 -3.53 12.17 -19.80
N VAL A 27 -2.75 11.17 -19.37
CA VAL A 27 -2.36 10.12 -20.35
C VAL A 27 -2.47 8.67 -19.88
N TYR A 28 -2.47 8.35 -18.59
CA TYR A 28 -2.39 6.95 -18.17
C TYR A 28 -3.54 6.54 -17.24
N ASP A 29 -4.54 5.94 -17.87
CA ASP A 29 -5.71 5.23 -17.32
C ASP A 29 -6.77 6.01 -16.52
N LYS A 30 -7.98 6.02 -17.11
CA LYS A 30 -9.22 6.48 -16.44
C LYS A 30 -9.66 5.56 -15.30
N GLU A 31 -9.10 4.36 -15.19
CA GLU A 31 -9.49 3.34 -14.20
C GLU A 31 -8.93 3.60 -12.80
N TYR A 32 -7.79 4.30 -12.67
CA TYR A 32 -7.15 4.55 -11.38
C TYR A 32 -7.65 5.79 -10.65
N TYR A 33 -8.22 6.73 -11.39
CA TYR A 33 -8.68 8.00 -10.84
C TYR A 33 -10.18 8.04 -10.71
N SER A 34 -10.66 8.23 -9.49
CA SER A 34 -12.09 8.42 -9.22
C SER A 34 -12.43 9.88 -9.06
N VAL A 35 -13.58 10.27 -9.61
CA VAL A 35 -14.08 11.64 -9.53
C VAL A 35 -14.74 11.82 -8.17
N HIS A 36 -14.17 12.70 -7.34
CA HIS A 36 -14.79 13.03 -6.07
C HIS A 36 -15.99 13.98 -6.29
N ASN A 37 -17.19 13.55 -5.91
CA ASN A 37 -18.47 14.21 -6.20
C ASN A 37 -18.54 15.70 -5.80
N LYS A 38 -17.73 16.14 -4.83
CA LYS A 38 -17.71 17.53 -4.35
C LYS A 38 -16.82 18.49 -5.14
N THR A 39 -15.76 18.01 -5.78
CA THR A 39 -14.73 18.87 -6.40
C THR A 39 -14.49 18.56 -7.88
N GLY A 40 -15.05 17.46 -8.40
CA GLY A 40 -14.79 17.02 -9.78
C GLY A 40 -13.34 16.58 -10.03
N ALA A 41 -12.49 16.57 -8.99
CA ALA A 41 -11.10 16.19 -9.08
C ALA A 41 -10.96 14.67 -9.22
N LYS A 42 -10.14 14.26 -10.19
CA LYS A 42 -9.69 12.89 -10.41
C LYS A 42 -8.58 12.58 -9.40
N LEU A 43 -8.83 11.71 -8.43
CA LEU A 43 -7.86 11.35 -7.38
C LEU A 43 -7.57 9.84 -7.37
N PRO A 44 -6.32 9.42 -7.07
CA PRO A 44 -5.93 8.02 -6.99
C PRO A 44 -6.35 7.42 -5.64
N VAL A 45 -7.65 7.26 -5.43
CA VAL A 45 -8.23 6.98 -4.11
C VAL A 45 -7.73 5.69 -3.44
N LYS A 46 -7.27 4.70 -4.22
CA LYS A 46 -6.76 3.42 -3.67
C LYS A 46 -5.36 3.53 -3.05
N TRP A 47 -4.64 4.62 -3.33
CA TRP A 47 -3.34 4.95 -2.72
C TRP A 47 -3.46 5.94 -1.58
N MET A 48 -4.61 6.60 -1.43
CA MET A 48 -4.79 7.67 -0.46
C MET A 48 -4.92 7.13 0.96
N ALA A 49 -4.33 7.87 1.91
CA ALA A 49 -4.51 7.63 3.33
C ALA A 49 -5.95 7.92 3.77
N LEU A 50 -6.39 7.26 4.85
CA LEU A 50 -7.74 7.41 5.42
C LEU A 50 -8.11 8.88 5.69
N GLU A 51 -7.20 9.65 6.29
CA GLU A 51 -7.41 11.07 6.56
C GLU A 51 -7.49 11.92 5.28
N SER A 52 -6.73 11.55 4.25
CA SER A 52 -6.74 12.22 2.95
C SER A 52 -8.02 11.93 2.17
N LEU A 53 -8.57 10.72 2.29
CA LEU A 53 -9.88 10.36 1.71
C LEU A 53 -11.01 11.18 2.34
N GLN A 54 -10.95 11.47 3.63
CA GLN A 54 -11.99 12.20 4.36
C GLN A 54 -11.85 13.72 4.24
N THR A 55 -10.64 14.25 4.36
CA THR A 55 -10.38 15.69 4.54
C THR A 55 -9.67 16.34 3.37
N GLN A 56 -9.22 15.56 2.38
CA GLN A 56 -8.38 16.04 1.26
C GLN A 56 -7.11 16.76 1.71
N LYS A 57 -6.62 16.47 2.92
CA LYS A 57 -5.33 16.93 3.41
C LYS A 57 -4.25 15.91 3.07
N PHE A 58 -3.17 16.39 2.48
CA PHE A 58 -1.99 15.61 2.12
C PHE A 58 -0.81 16.08 2.97
N THR A 59 -0.09 15.13 3.52
CA THR A 59 1.04 15.35 4.43
C THR A 59 2.13 14.32 4.12
N THR A 60 3.34 14.52 4.64
CA THR A 60 4.40 13.49 4.56
C THR A 60 3.93 12.14 5.13
N LYS A 61 3.04 12.13 6.13
CA LYS A 61 2.49 10.89 6.68
C LYS A 61 1.44 10.24 5.78
N SER A 62 0.72 10.99 4.96
CA SER A 62 -0.12 10.40 3.91
C SER A 62 0.73 9.84 2.78
N ASP A 63 1.90 10.44 2.50
CA ASP A 63 2.83 9.90 1.51
C ASP A 63 3.44 8.57 1.96
N VAL A 64 3.71 8.41 3.27
CA VAL A 64 4.12 7.13 3.85
C VAL A 64 3.07 6.04 3.63
N TRP A 65 1.77 6.36 3.72
CA TRP A 65 0.71 5.41 3.40
C TRP A 65 0.76 4.99 1.93
N SER A 66 0.84 5.96 1.01
CA SER A 66 0.96 5.71 -0.43
C SER A 66 2.19 4.87 -0.74
N PHE A 67 3.30 5.09 -0.05
CA PHE A 67 4.51 4.29 -0.17
C PHE A 67 4.30 2.83 0.26
N GLY A 68 3.51 2.58 1.32
CA GLY A 68 3.13 1.21 1.69
C GLY A 68 2.36 0.50 0.57
N VAL A 69 1.43 1.20 -0.10
CA VAL A 69 0.71 0.66 -1.27
C VAL A 69 1.69 0.39 -2.43
N LEU A 70 2.62 1.29 -2.69
CA LEU A 70 3.66 1.10 -3.71
C LEU A 70 4.54 -0.13 -3.44
N LEU A 71 4.93 -0.36 -2.19
CA LEU A 71 5.69 -1.57 -1.82
C LEU A 71 4.87 -2.84 -2.11
N TRP A 72 3.57 -2.81 -1.80
CA TRP A 72 2.68 -3.93 -2.12
C TRP A 72 2.57 -4.18 -3.62
N GLU A 73 2.46 -3.11 -4.43
CA GLU A 73 2.48 -3.22 -5.89
C GLU A 73 3.79 -3.80 -6.42
N LEU A 74 4.92 -3.40 -5.84
CA LEU A 74 6.23 -3.94 -6.23
C LEU A 74 6.28 -5.46 -6.00
N MET A 75 5.80 -5.92 -4.84
CA MET A 75 5.80 -7.34 -4.48
C MET A 75 4.75 -8.16 -5.26
N THR A 76 3.67 -7.54 -5.69
CA THR A 76 2.67 -8.16 -6.58
C THR A 76 2.99 -7.98 -8.06
N ARG A 77 4.06 -7.25 -8.39
CA ARG A 77 4.54 -6.97 -9.74
C ARG A 77 3.53 -6.18 -10.58
N GLY A 78 2.87 -5.20 -9.94
CA GLY A 78 1.95 -4.25 -10.56
C GLY A 78 0.50 -4.69 -10.55
N ALA A 79 0.09 -5.57 -9.63
CA ALA A 79 -1.34 -5.85 -9.47
C ALA A 79 -2.08 -4.57 -9.00
N PRO A 80 -3.32 -4.33 -9.47
CA PRO A 80 -4.09 -3.19 -9.00
C PRO A 80 -4.42 -3.38 -7.52
N PRO A 81 -4.15 -2.38 -6.65
CA PRO A 81 -4.53 -2.47 -5.24
C PRO A 81 -6.05 -2.55 -5.12
N TYR A 82 -6.52 -3.38 -4.19
CA TYR A 82 -7.95 -3.61 -3.92
C TYR A 82 -8.77 -3.87 -5.20
N PRO A 83 -8.47 -4.93 -5.99
CA PRO A 83 -9.10 -5.15 -7.30
C PRO A 83 -10.63 -5.27 -7.22
N ASP A 84 -11.13 -5.95 -6.18
CA ASP A 84 -12.55 -6.25 -5.99
C ASP A 84 -13.33 -5.13 -5.28
N ILE A 85 -12.65 -4.05 -4.88
CA ILE A 85 -13.25 -2.95 -4.13
C ILE A 85 -13.43 -1.76 -5.05
N SER A 86 -14.69 -1.32 -5.16
CA SER A 86 -15.05 -0.07 -5.82
C SER A 86 -14.35 1.11 -5.13
N SER A 87 -13.88 2.05 -5.93
CA SER A 87 -13.29 3.29 -5.46
C SER A 87 -14.18 4.11 -4.52
N PHE A 88 -15.51 3.95 -4.60
CA PHE A 88 -16.45 4.60 -3.68
C PHE A 88 -16.48 3.93 -2.30
N ASP A 89 -16.22 2.63 -2.25
CA ASP A 89 -16.31 1.82 -1.03
C ASP A 89 -14.98 1.70 -0.29
N ILE A 90 -13.87 2.15 -0.89
CA ILE A 90 -12.53 2.03 -0.31
C ILE A 90 -12.43 2.64 1.09
N THR A 91 -13.07 3.79 1.33
CA THR A 91 -13.08 4.44 2.65
C THR A 91 -13.77 3.56 3.69
N VAL A 92 -14.94 3.00 3.37
CA VAL A 92 -15.68 2.12 4.28
C VAL A 92 -14.89 0.84 4.55
N TYR A 93 -14.30 0.27 3.50
CA TYR A 93 -13.47 -0.92 3.59
C TYR A 93 -12.27 -0.73 4.54
N LEU A 94 -11.54 0.38 4.41
CA LEU A 94 -10.38 0.68 5.25
C LEU A 94 -10.77 1.00 6.70
N LEU A 95 -11.93 1.64 6.92
CA LEU A 95 -12.47 1.93 8.26
C LEU A 95 -12.87 0.66 9.03
N GLN A 96 -13.16 -0.44 8.34
CA GLN A 96 -13.36 -1.76 8.96
C GLN A 96 -12.04 -2.41 9.44
N GLY A 97 -10.91 -1.71 9.34
CA GLY A 97 -9.60 -2.23 9.74
C GLY A 97 -9.00 -3.22 8.74
N ARG A 98 -9.56 -3.31 7.52
CA ARG A 98 -9.04 -4.18 6.46
C ARG A 98 -7.88 -3.51 5.72
N ARG A 99 -6.93 -4.32 5.25
CA ARG A 99 -5.73 -3.90 4.51
C ARG A 99 -5.48 -4.84 3.33
N LEU A 100 -4.54 -4.49 2.46
CA LEU A 100 -4.05 -5.38 1.41
C LEU A 100 -3.43 -6.64 2.04
N LEU A 101 -3.69 -7.81 1.46
CA LEU A 101 -3.10 -9.07 1.92
C LEU A 101 -1.60 -9.09 1.64
N GLN A 102 -0.87 -9.85 2.44
CA GLN A 102 0.52 -10.17 2.17
C GLN A 102 0.66 -10.90 0.82
N PRO A 103 1.46 -10.38 -0.13
CA PRO A 103 1.76 -11.08 -1.38
C PRO A 103 2.51 -12.39 -1.14
N GLU A 104 2.39 -13.36 -2.03
CA GLU A 104 2.89 -14.74 -1.81
C GLU A 104 4.40 -14.83 -1.58
N TYR A 105 5.18 -13.99 -2.25
CA TYR A 105 6.65 -13.93 -2.09
C TYR A 105 7.09 -12.67 -1.32
N CYS A 106 6.18 -12.05 -0.56
CA CYS A 106 6.52 -10.94 0.31
C CYS A 106 7.05 -11.47 1.65
N PRO A 107 8.31 -11.18 2.02
CA PRO A 107 8.84 -11.54 3.32
C PRO A 107 8.04 -10.89 4.45
N ASP A 108 7.81 -11.63 5.54
CA ASP A 108 7.08 -11.13 6.71
C ASP A 108 7.64 -9.79 7.22
N PRO A 109 8.97 -9.58 7.34
CA PRO A 109 9.51 -8.29 7.78
C PRO A 109 9.11 -7.11 6.89
N LEU A 110 9.00 -7.35 5.57
CA LEU A 110 8.60 -6.31 4.62
C LEU A 110 7.10 -6.04 4.72
N TYR A 111 6.28 -7.07 4.94
CA TYR A 111 4.84 -6.87 5.14
C TYR A 111 4.53 -6.14 6.44
N GLU A 112 5.27 -6.40 7.52
CA GLU A 112 5.18 -5.62 8.77
C GLU A 112 5.49 -4.14 8.56
N VAL A 113 6.48 -3.82 7.71
CA VAL A 113 6.74 -2.44 7.28
C VAL A 113 5.54 -1.84 6.55
N MET A 114 4.91 -2.58 5.63
CA MET A 114 3.69 -2.12 4.94
C MET A 114 2.54 -1.86 5.93
N LEU A 115 2.32 -2.74 6.91
CA LEU A 115 1.29 -2.56 7.94
C LEU A 115 1.54 -1.31 8.80
N LYS A 116 2.81 -1.03 9.17
CA LYS A 116 3.19 0.21 9.86
C LYS A 116 2.90 1.46 9.01
N CYS A 117 3.14 1.39 7.70
CA CYS A 117 2.78 2.47 6.77
C CYS A 117 1.26 2.73 6.75
N TRP A 118 0.43 1.69 6.91
CA TRP A 118 -1.03 1.79 6.90
C TRP A 118 -1.67 1.92 8.30
N HIS A 119 -0.89 2.41 9.27
CA HIS A 119 -1.41 2.67 10.60
C HIS A 119 -2.52 3.74 10.54
N PRO A 120 -3.68 3.54 11.21
CA PRO A 120 -4.80 4.48 11.17
C PRO A 120 -4.43 5.90 11.63
N LYS A 121 -3.64 5.98 12.71
CA LYS A 121 -3.09 7.23 13.24
C LYS A 121 -1.83 7.66 12.46
N PRO A 122 -1.81 8.81 11.76
CA PRO A 122 -0.67 9.26 10.95
C PRO A 122 0.64 9.41 11.73
N GLU A 123 0.56 9.82 12.99
CA GLU A 123 1.70 10.05 13.88
C GLU A 123 2.44 8.76 14.26
N LEU A 124 1.76 7.61 14.19
CA LEU A 124 2.36 6.29 14.48
C LEU A 124 2.95 5.62 13.24
N ARG A 125 2.78 6.22 12.06
CA ARG A 125 3.47 5.75 10.84
C ARG A 125 4.95 6.11 10.94
N PRO A 126 5.87 5.30 10.39
CA PRO A 126 7.30 5.60 10.41
C PRO A 126 7.62 6.86 9.59
N ALA A 127 8.78 7.45 9.83
CA ALA A 127 9.37 8.42 8.93
C ALA A 127 10.08 7.73 7.76
N PHE A 128 10.24 8.41 6.62
CA PHE A 128 10.99 7.85 5.49
C PHE A 128 12.42 7.45 5.84
N SER A 129 13.09 8.16 6.76
CA SER A 129 14.42 7.78 7.25
C SER A 129 14.42 6.41 7.93
N GLU A 130 13.39 6.10 8.70
CA GLU A 130 13.22 4.80 9.36
C GLU A 130 12.93 3.72 8.32
N LEU A 131 12.03 4.01 7.36
CA LEU A 131 11.74 3.10 6.25
C LEU A 131 12.97 2.73 5.44
N VAL A 132 13.84 3.70 5.15
CA VAL A 132 15.11 3.44 4.44
C VAL A 132 16.00 2.50 5.25
N SER A 133 16.12 2.70 6.56
CA SER A 133 16.89 1.84 7.45
C SER A 133 16.33 0.42 7.51
N ASP A 134 15.03 0.28 7.76
CA ASP A 134 14.34 -1.00 7.86
C ASP A 134 14.43 -1.79 6.56
N ILE A 135 14.14 -1.15 5.42
CA ILE A 135 14.18 -1.79 4.10
C ILE A 135 15.62 -2.16 3.72
N SER A 136 16.62 -1.34 4.06
CA SER A 136 18.03 -1.67 3.80
C SER A 136 18.49 -2.87 4.61
N MET A 137 18.05 -2.97 5.87
CA MET A 137 18.33 -4.12 6.72
C MET A 137 17.69 -5.38 6.13
N ILE A 138 16.40 -5.31 5.78
CA ILE A 138 15.67 -6.39 5.12
C ILE A 138 16.40 -6.80 3.84
N PHE A 139 16.75 -5.86 2.96
CA PHE A 139 17.44 -6.12 1.70
C PHE A 139 18.79 -6.83 1.89
N SER A 140 19.57 -6.45 2.91
CA SER A 140 20.86 -7.09 3.18
C SER A 140 20.73 -8.58 3.54
N THR A 141 19.58 -9.02 4.07
CA THR A 141 19.31 -10.44 4.33
C THR A 141 19.02 -11.27 3.06
N PHE A 142 18.75 -10.62 1.92
CA PHE A 142 18.45 -11.31 0.64
C PHE A 142 19.66 -11.47 -0.28
N ILE A 143 20.85 -10.99 0.10
CA ILE A 143 22.07 -11.14 -0.70
C ILE A 143 22.51 -12.62 -0.63
N GLY A 144 22.03 -13.45 -1.56
CA GLY A 144 22.26 -14.88 -1.50
C GLY A 144 21.59 -15.68 -2.62
N GLU A 145 20.32 -16.08 -2.47
CA GLU A 145 19.79 -17.23 -3.25
C GLU A 145 18.29 -17.22 -3.61
N HIS A 146 17.66 -16.08 -3.94
CA HIS A 146 16.28 -16.12 -4.45
C HIS A 146 16.00 -15.13 -5.57
N TYR A 147 16.57 -15.41 -6.76
CA TYR A 147 15.93 -14.93 -7.98
C TYR A 147 14.55 -15.59 -8.08
N VAL A 148 13.49 -14.79 -8.06
CA VAL A 148 12.14 -15.28 -8.39
C VAL A 148 12.16 -15.64 -9.87
N HIS A 149 12.46 -16.91 -10.19
CA HIS A 149 12.33 -17.44 -11.55
C HIS A 149 10.86 -17.34 -11.96
N VAL A 150 10.61 -16.50 -12.95
CA VAL A 150 9.25 -16.15 -13.36
C VAL A 150 8.74 -17.19 -14.33
N ASN A 151 7.88 -18.11 -13.89
CA ASN A 151 6.96 -18.79 -14.80
C ASN A 151 5.68 -17.93 -14.95
N ALA A 152 5.14 -17.89 -16.16
CA ALA A 152 4.27 -16.83 -16.67
C ALA A 152 2.80 -16.89 -16.20
N THR A 153 2.53 -16.73 -14.91
CA THR A 153 1.17 -16.46 -14.40
C THR A 153 1.14 -15.17 -13.59
N TYR A 154 0.37 -14.21 -14.11
CA TYR A 154 0.42 -12.77 -13.85
C TYR A 154 -0.08 -12.29 -12.46
N VAL A 155 -0.36 -13.17 -11.52
CA VAL A 155 -0.98 -12.77 -10.24
C VAL A 155 -0.27 -13.44 -9.07
N ASN A 156 0.37 -12.60 -8.26
CA ASN A 156 1.12 -13.01 -7.08
C ASN A 156 0.33 -12.85 -5.77
N VAL A 157 -0.97 -13.13 -5.86
CA VAL A 157 -1.94 -12.95 -4.79
C VAL A 157 -2.74 -14.23 -4.70
N LYS A 158 -2.59 -14.98 -3.60
CA LYS A 158 -3.58 -15.99 -3.25
C LYS A 158 -4.86 -15.26 -2.85
N CYS A 159 -5.91 -15.40 -3.65
CA CYS A 159 -7.21 -14.83 -3.35
C CYS A 159 -7.75 -15.52 -2.08
N VAL A 160 -7.60 -14.89 -0.92
CA VAL A 160 -8.20 -15.36 0.33
C VAL A 160 -9.38 -14.47 0.63
N THR A 161 -10.58 -14.93 0.28
CA THR A 161 -11.84 -14.33 0.70
C THR A 161 -12.32 -15.01 1.99
N PRO A 162 -12.78 -14.25 3.01
CA PRO A 162 -12.67 -12.81 3.20
C PRO A 162 -11.35 -12.38 3.86
N TYR A 163 -10.94 -11.14 3.62
CA TYR A 163 -9.76 -10.50 4.24
C TYR A 163 -9.92 -10.46 5.77
N PRO A 164 -8.94 -10.92 6.55
CA PRO A 164 -9.02 -10.88 8.01
C PRO A 164 -8.98 -9.44 8.54
N SER A 165 -9.78 -9.16 9.56
CA SER A 165 -9.76 -7.91 10.32
C SER A 165 -8.62 -7.91 11.34
N LEU A 166 -7.79 -6.86 11.36
CA LEU A 166 -6.71 -6.68 12.35
C LEU A 166 -7.23 -6.42 13.78
N LEU A 167 -8.54 -6.21 13.95
CA LEU A 167 -9.20 -6.08 15.25
C LEU A 167 -9.57 -7.47 15.80
N SER A 168 -8.60 -8.21 16.30
CA SER A 168 -8.87 -9.36 17.18
C SER A 168 -7.67 -9.69 18.07
N SER A 169 -7.19 -8.74 18.86
CA SER A 169 -6.27 -9.01 19.98
C SER A 169 -6.19 -7.82 20.95
N GLN A 170 -7.31 -7.42 21.55
CA GLN A 170 -7.39 -6.62 22.79
C GLN A 170 -8.88 -6.37 23.09
N ASP A 171 -9.55 -7.34 23.73
CA ASP A 171 -10.79 -7.13 24.50
C ASP A 171 -11.24 -8.38 25.29
N ASN A 172 -10.34 -9.31 25.60
CA ASN A 172 -10.65 -10.49 26.44
C ASN A 172 -9.66 -10.66 27.60
N ILE A 173 -9.37 -9.57 28.30
CA ILE A 173 -8.81 -9.60 29.66
C ILE A 173 -9.60 -8.55 30.43
N ASP A 174 -10.79 -8.92 30.93
CA ASP A 174 -11.49 -8.29 32.08
C ASP A 174 -12.89 -8.90 32.29
N ARG A 175 -13.02 -10.23 32.24
CA ARG A 175 -14.25 -10.94 32.69
C ARG A 175 -13.97 -12.26 33.38
N ASN A 176 -13.04 -12.29 34.33
CA ASN A 176 -12.94 -13.37 35.31
C ASN A 176 -12.16 -12.91 36.54
N ALA A 177 -12.80 -12.07 37.35
CA ALA A 177 -12.48 -11.86 38.75
C ALA A 177 -13.76 -11.40 39.44
N ASP A 178 -14.64 -12.36 39.74
CA ASP A 178 -15.57 -12.34 40.88
C ASP A 178 -16.45 -13.61 40.80
N THR A 179 -15.99 -14.67 41.45
CA THR A 179 -16.83 -15.70 42.07
C THR A 179 -16.08 -16.27 43.26
#